data_AF-A0A533VVR2-F1
#
_entry.id   AF-A0A533VVR2-F1
#
_cell.length_a   1.000
_cell.length_b   1.000
_cell.length_c   1.000
_cell.angle_alpha   90.00
_cell.angle_beta   90.00
_cell.angle_gamma   90.00
#
_symmetry.space_group_name_H-M   'P 1'
#
loop_
_entity.id
_entity.type
_entity.pdbx_description
1 polymer ?
#
loop_
_entity_poly.entity_id
_entity_poly.type
_entity_poly.pdbx_seq_one_letter_code
_entity_poly.pdbx_strand_id
1 'polypeptide(L)'
;MRDGWVKEVPGLSVREEFVLPDPVGRVEGYYILHSELATLPQNIGKGVRETNFVVAFSPEFSKSLALLVKLGLARRDEVNVPGGKVVPYELLVRLVDMLPRAGRGGGRIRLWCEEGRAPRREEWG
;
A
#
# COMPACT_ATOMS: atom_id res chain seq x y z
N MET A 1 -4.03 -12.12 -8.92
CA MET A 1 -4.55 -13.50 -9.11
C MET A 1 -4.93 -13.65 -10.57
N ARG A 2 -4.54 -14.76 -11.20
CA ARG A 2 -4.92 -15.09 -12.57
C ARG A 2 -5.32 -16.56 -12.66
N ASP A 3 -6.50 -16.84 -13.22
CA ASP A 3 -7.04 -18.19 -13.44
C ASP A 3 -7.05 -19.07 -12.18
N GLY A 4 -7.38 -18.51 -11.02
CA GLY A 4 -7.38 -19.27 -9.76
C GLY A 4 -6.07 -19.20 -8.97
N TRP A 5 -4.98 -18.74 -9.56
CA TRP A 5 -3.64 -18.80 -8.96
C TRP A 5 -3.10 -17.43 -8.55
N VAL A 6 -2.47 -17.37 -7.38
CA VAL A 6 -1.72 -16.20 -6.93
C VAL A 6 -0.35 -16.24 -7.59
N LYS A 7 -0.02 -15.19 -8.33
CA LYS A 7 1.31 -14.99 -8.90
C LYS A 7 2.00 -13.88 -8.13
N GLU A 8 3.04 -14.23 -7.40
CA GLU A 8 3.91 -13.24 -6.77
C GLU A 8 4.82 -12.59 -7.82
N VAL A 9 5.02 -11.29 -7.65
CA VAL A 9 5.96 -10.50 -8.45
C VAL A 9 6.87 -9.77 -7.48
N PRO A 10 8.14 -9.52 -7.83
CA PRO A 10 9.00 -8.66 -7.02
C PRO A 10 8.33 -7.31 -6.81
N GLY A 11 8.50 -6.72 -5.62
CA GLY A 11 7.93 -5.40 -5.32
C GLY A 11 8.33 -4.36 -6.37
N LEU A 12 7.35 -3.57 -6.82
CA LEU A 12 7.52 -2.50 -7.81
C LEU A 12 8.01 -2.97 -9.21
N SER A 13 7.99 -4.27 -9.51
CA SER A 13 8.48 -4.80 -10.80
C SER A 13 7.49 -4.71 -11.95
N VAL A 14 6.18 -4.66 -11.66
CA VAL A 14 5.12 -4.50 -12.67
C VAL A 14 4.65 -3.06 -12.64
N ARG A 15 4.78 -2.39 -13.80
CA ARG A 15 4.41 -1.00 -14.01
C ARG A 15 3.26 -0.95 -15.01
N GLU A 16 2.22 -0.22 -14.68
CA GLU A 16 1.06 -0.03 -15.54
C GLU A 16 0.67 1.46 -15.52
N GLU A 17 0.45 2.05 -16.69
CA GLU A 17 0.01 3.46 -16.78
C GLU A 17 -1.52 3.52 -16.79
N PHE A 18 -2.08 4.46 -16.03
CA PHE A 18 -3.52 4.71 -15.96
C PHE A 18 -3.81 6.19 -16.09
N VAL A 19 -4.98 6.53 -16.61
CA VAL A 19 -5.53 7.87 -16.54
C VAL A 19 -6.66 7.85 -15.53
N LEU A 20 -6.42 8.46 -14.38
CA LEU A 20 -7.44 8.67 -13.36
C LEU A 20 -8.22 9.96 -13.65
N PRO A 21 -9.48 10.08 -13.19
CA PRO A 21 -10.26 11.31 -13.35
C PRO A 21 -9.53 12.54 -12.78
N ASP A 22 -9.88 13.71 -13.30
CA ASP A 22 -9.38 14.97 -12.76
C ASP A 22 -9.68 15.11 -11.26
N PRO A 23 -8.76 15.68 -10.46
CA PRO A 23 -7.53 16.37 -10.87
C PRO A 23 -6.28 15.47 -10.95
N VAL A 24 -6.42 14.14 -10.85
CA VAL A 24 -5.27 13.23 -10.71
C VAL A 24 -4.56 12.98 -12.05
N GLY A 25 -5.32 12.81 -13.13
CA GLY A 25 -4.78 12.65 -14.48
C GLY A 25 -3.95 11.38 -14.66
N ARG A 26 -2.91 11.46 -15.50
CA ARG A 26 -2.07 10.31 -15.85
C ARG A 26 -1.12 9.95 -14.70
N VAL A 27 -1.13 8.70 -14.31
CA VAL A 27 -0.29 8.15 -13.24
C VAL A 27 0.31 6.81 -13.63
N GLU A 28 1.41 6.47 -12.97
CA GLU A 28 2.03 5.16 -13.07
C GLU A 28 1.75 4.35 -11.80
N GLY A 29 1.20 3.17 -11.98
CA GLY A 29 0.81 2.26 -10.91
C GLY A 29 1.71 1.04 -10.80
N TYR A 30 1.81 0.52 -9.57
CA TYR A 30 2.55 -0.68 -9.21
C TYR A 30 1.65 -1.72 -8.57
N TYR A 31 1.92 -2.99 -8.84
CA TYR A 31 1.18 -4.08 -8.22
C TYR A 31 1.63 -4.21 -6.76
N ILE A 32 0.66 -4.19 -5.85
CA ILE A 32 0.90 -4.40 -4.44
C ILE A 32 -0.02 -5.49 -3.90
N LEU A 33 0.47 -6.21 -2.90
CA LEU A 33 -0.37 -7.14 -2.16
C LEU A 33 -1.36 -6.34 -1.30
N HIS A 34 -2.64 -6.66 -1.43
CA HIS A 34 -3.69 -6.12 -0.57
C HIS A 34 -4.67 -7.23 -0.19
N SER A 35 -5.29 -7.12 0.99
CA SER A 35 -6.08 -8.19 1.61
C SER A 35 -7.34 -8.59 0.82
N GLU A 36 -7.97 -7.69 0.07
CA GLU A 36 -9.20 -7.99 -0.68
C GLU A 36 -8.92 -8.94 -1.86
N LEU A 37 -7.67 -9.06 -2.31
CA LEU A 37 -7.30 -10.04 -3.34
C LEU A 37 -7.59 -11.49 -2.89
N ALA A 38 -7.69 -11.74 -1.58
CA ALA A 38 -8.03 -13.05 -1.02
C ALA A 38 -9.51 -13.40 -1.14
N THR A 39 -10.41 -12.41 -1.11
CA THR A 39 -11.86 -12.64 -0.95
C THR A 39 -12.68 -12.11 -2.12
N LEU A 40 -12.28 -11.00 -2.74
CA LEU A 40 -13.01 -10.33 -3.81
C LEU A 40 -13.28 -11.25 -5.02
N PRO A 41 -12.32 -12.03 -5.53
CA PRO A 41 -12.57 -12.89 -6.70
C PRO A 41 -13.62 -13.97 -6.43
N GLN A 42 -13.66 -14.48 -5.19
CA GLN A 42 -14.60 -15.50 -4.75
C GLN A 42 -16.00 -14.91 -4.52
N ASN A 43 -16.06 -13.73 -3.90
CA ASN A 43 -17.33 -13.11 -3.49
C ASN A 43 -18.07 -12.38 -4.63
N ILE A 44 -17.37 -11.96 -5.69
CA ILE A 44 -18.03 -11.33 -6.86
C ILE A 44 -18.97 -12.32 -7.56
N GLY A 45 -18.71 -13.63 -7.50
CA GLY A 45 -19.61 -14.67 -8.01
C GLY A 45 -19.84 -14.66 -9.54
N LYS A 46 -19.02 -13.93 -10.30
CA LYS A 46 -19.15 -13.74 -11.76
C LYS A 46 -18.05 -14.42 -12.59
N GLY A 47 -17.35 -15.41 -12.02
CA GLY A 47 -16.29 -16.13 -12.72
C GLY A 47 -15.07 -15.25 -13.03
N VAL A 48 -14.53 -14.58 -12.01
CA VAL A 48 -13.42 -13.65 -12.15
C VAL A 48 -12.16 -14.38 -12.61
N ARG A 49 -11.62 -13.99 -13.77
CA ARG A 49 -10.38 -14.57 -14.33
C ARG A 49 -9.12 -13.89 -13.84
N GLU A 50 -9.20 -12.58 -13.57
CA GLU A 50 -8.07 -11.77 -13.13
C GLU A 50 -8.50 -10.75 -12.07
N THR A 51 -7.66 -10.58 -11.06
CA THR A 51 -7.85 -9.56 -10.01
C THR A 51 -6.50 -9.15 -9.47
N ASN A 52 -6.20 -7.87 -9.55
CA ASN A 52 -4.96 -7.27 -9.09
C ASN A 52 -5.29 -5.98 -8.32
N PHE A 53 -4.37 -5.54 -7.47
CA PHE A 53 -4.46 -4.26 -6.79
C PHE A 53 -3.28 -3.40 -7.23
N VAL A 54 -3.59 -2.21 -7.74
CA VAL A 54 -2.58 -1.30 -8.27
C VAL A 54 -2.63 0.00 -7.50
N VAL A 55 -1.48 0.44 -7.02
CA VAL A 55 -1.32 1.74 -6.35
C VAL A 55 -0.43 2.63 -7.20
N ALA A 56 -0.87 3.87 -7.40
CA ALA A 56 -0.06 4.87 -8.06
C ALA A 56 0.57 5.81 -7.02
N PHE A 57 1.88 6.00 -7.14
CA PHE A 57 2.64 6.96 -6.35
C PHE A 57 3.05 8.13 -7.24
N SER A 58 3.21 9.33 -6.65
CA SER A 58 3.74 10.45 -7.44
C SER A 58 5.17 10.12 -7.89
N PRO A 59 5.59 10.60 -9.08
CA PRO A 59 6.96 10.37 -9.56
C PRO A 59 8.01 10.89 -8.59
N GLU A 60 7.77 12.04 -7.96
CA GLU A 60 8.66 12.64 -6.98
C GLU A 60 8.82 11.77 -5.73
N PHE A 61 7.71 11.26 -5.18
CA PHE A 61 7.75 10.37 -4.02
C PHE A 61 8.49 9.06 -4.35
N SER A 62 8.23 8.48 -5.51
CA SER A 62 8.87 7.24 -5.97
C SER A 62 10.39 7.41 -6.10
N LYS A 63 10.84 8.55 -6.65
CA LYS A 63 12.28 8.89 -6.72
C LYS A 63 12.90 9.02 -5.33
N SER A 64 12.23 9.68 -4.38
CA SER A 64 12.72 9.80 -3.00
C SER A 64 12.89 8.44 -2.34
N LEU A 65 11.90 7.53 -2.47
CA LEU A 65 12.01 6.17 -1.93
C LEU A 65 13.16 5.39 -2.57
N ALA A 66 13.30 5.47 -3.90
CA ALA A 66 14.39 4.80 -4.61
C ALA A 66 15.78 5.28 -4.15
N LEU A 67 15.93 6.58 -3.87
CA LEU A 67 17.16 7.14 -3.32
C LEU A 67 17.46 6.58 -1.92
N LEU A 68 16.47 6.53 -1.02
CA LEU A 68 16.65 5.98 0.33
C LEU A 68 17.10 4.52 0.29
N VAL A 69 16.49 3.71 -0.59
CA VAL A 69 16.88 2.31 -0.81
C VAL A 69 18.31 2.23 -1.35
N LYS A 70 18.66 3.04 -2.36
CA LYS A 70 20.00 3.07 -2.97
C LYS A 70 21.11 3.47 -1.98
N LEU A 71 20.80 4.36 -1.04
CA LEU A 71 21.71 4.75 0.04
C LEU A 71 21.85 3.68 1.14
N GLY A 72 21.05 2.61 1.08
CA GLY A 72 21.07 1.53 2.07
C GLY A 72 20.28 1.84 3.34
N LEU A 73 19.49 2.92 3.37
CA LEU A 73 18.69 3.29 4.55
C LEU A 73 17.49 2.35 4.78
N ALA A 74 17.18 1.48 3.82
CA ALA A 74 16.19 0.42 3.97
C ALA A 74 16.77 -0.90 4.52
N ARG A 75 18.08 -0.97 4.80
CA ARG A 75 18.74 -2.19 5.32
C ARG A 75 18.39 -2.44 6.78
N ARG A 76 18.20 -3.72 7.11
CA ARG A 76 17.89 -4.20 8.46
C ARG A 76 19.08 -4.83 9.19
N ASP A 77 20.23 -4.95 8.54
CA ASP A 77 21.44 -5.45 9.15
C ASP A 77 22.27 -4.32 9.79
N GLU A 78 23.04 -4.67 10.82
CA GLU A 78 23.84 -3.71 11.58
C GLU A 78 25.03 -3.18 10.77
N VAL A 79 25.27 -1.87 10.87
CA VAL A 79 26.48 -1.21 10.38
C VAL A 79 27.26 -0.61 11.54
N ASN A 80 28.59 -0.69 11.48
CA ASN A 80 29.48 -0.06 12.46
C ASN A 80 29.74 1.39 12.05
N VAL A 81 29.50 2.32 12.96
CA VAL A 81 29.89 3.74 12.84
C VAL A 81 30.77 4.11 14.04
N PRO A 82 31.51 5.24 14.03
CA PRO A 82 32.37 5.63 15.14
C PRO A 82 31.65 5.71 16.51
N GLY A 83 30.34 6.00 16.52
CA GLY A 83 29.52 6.06 17.73
C GLY A 83 28.87 4.75 18.18
N GLY A 84 29.16 3.63 17.52
CA GLY A 84 28.58 2.32 17.83
C GLY A 84 27.90 1.64 16.65
N LYS A 85 27.11 0.60 16.94
CA LYS A 85 26.35 -0.13 15.92
C LYS A 85 24.99 0.52 15.70
N VAL A 86 24.57 0.60 14.45
CA VAL A 86 23.27 1.15 14.05
C VAL A 86 22.60 0.23 13.03
N VAL A 87 21.29 0.10 13.10
CA VAL A 87 20.48 -0.48 12.01
C VAL A 87 19.92 0.67 11.17
N PRO A 88 20.31 0.82 9.88
CA PRO A 88 19.92 1.98 9.07
C PRO A 88 18.41 2.21 9.00
N TYR A 89 17.63 1.14 8.89
CA TYR A 89 16.17 1.20 8.86
C TYR A 89 15.57 1.82 10.14
N GLU A 90 16.04 1.40 11.32
CA GLU A 90 15.57 1.93 12.60
C GLU A 90 15.91 3.41 12.77
N LEU A 91 17.12 3.81 12.32
CA LEU A 91 17.51 5.22 12.31
C LEU A 91 16.58 6.03 11.40
N LEU A 92 16.30 5.53 10.19
CA LEU A 92 15.41 6.20 9.24
C LEU A 92 14.00 6.39 9.82
N VAL A 93 13.40 5.33 10.40
CA VAL A 93 12.09 5.40 11.06
C VAL A 93 12.11 6.46 12.17
N ARG A 94 13.14 6.45 13.01
CA ARG A 94 13.28 7.41 14.10
C ARG A 94 13.39 8.86 13.60
N LEU A 95 14.09 9.10 12.50
CA LEU A 95 14.19 10.43 11.88
C LEU A 95 12.86 10.88 11.28
N VAL A 96 12.11 9.97 10.67
CA VAL A 96 10.76 10.24 10.14
C VAL A 96 9.80 10.61 11.27
N ASP A 97 9.84 9.91 12.40
CA ASP A 97 9.00 10.21 13.58
C ASP A 97 9.29 11.59 14.20
N MET A 98 10.50 12.12 14.00
CA MET A 98 10.88 13.46 14.46
C MET A 98 10.45 14.57 13.50
N LEU A 99 10.01 14.24 12.28
CA LEU A 99 9.53 15.26 11.35
C LEU A 99 8.36 16.02 11.97
N PRO A 100 8.29 17.35 11.78
CA PRO A 100 7.15 18.12 12.23
C PRO A 100 5.87 17.49 11.71
N ARG A 101 4.98 17.09 12.61
CA ARG A 101 3.65 16.64 12.21
C ARG A 101 3.01 17.81 11.45
N ALA A 102 2.70 17.61 10.18
CA ALA A 102 1.86 18.55 9.45
C ALA A 102 0.63 18.84 10.31
N GLY A 103 0.29 20.13 10.47
CA GLY A 103 -0.70 20.61 11.42
C GLY A 103 -1.94 19.72 11.44
N ARG A 104 -2.40 19.38 12.66
CA ARG A 104 -3.55 18.51 12.92
C ARG A 104 -4.80 18.98 12.16
N GLY A 105 -5.00 18.48 10.95
CA GLY A 105 -6.32 18.25 10.38
C GLY A 105 -6.84 16.96 11.00
N GLY A 106 -7.44 17.07 12.20
CA GLY A 106 -7.94 15.94 12.97
C GLY A 106 -9.12 15.24 12.30
N GLY A 107 -8.87 14.45 11.27
CA GLY A 107 -9.78 13.40 10.81
C GLY A 107 -9.73 12.25 11.81
N ARG A 108 -10.65 12.26 12.78
CA ARG A 108 -10.89 11.12 13.67
C ARG A 108 -11.34 9.94 12.79
N ILE A 109 -10.48 8.95 12.56
CA ILE A 109 -10.92 7.66 12.04
C ILE A 109 -11.81 7.04 13.13
N ARG A 110 -13.12 7.17 12.98
CA ARG A 110 -14.08 6.36 13.73
C ARG A 110 -14.20 5.05 12.97
N LEU A 111 -13.56 4.00 13.47
CA LEU A 111 -13.95 2.64 13.12
C LEU A 111 -15.34 2.42 13.75
N TRP A 112 -16.38 2.65 12.97
CA TRP A 112 -17.74 2.20 13.31
C TRP A 112 -17.78 0.70 13.06
N CYS A 113 -17.73 -0.08 14.14
CA CYS A 113 -18.23 -1.45 14.15
C CYS A 113 -19.57 -1.40 14.89
N GLU A 114 -20.68 -1.29 14.15
CA GLU A 114 -21.98 -1.59 14.73
C GLU A 114 -22.08 -3.09 14.88
N GLU A 115 -22.20 -3.54 16.13
CA GLU A 115 -22.66 -4.88 16.47
C GLU A 115 -24.18 -4.93 16.20
N GLY A 116 -24.52 -4.84 14.92
CA GLY A 116 -25.88 -4.73 14.40
C GLY A 116 -26.21 -5.95 13.55
N ARG A 117 -27.00 -6.84 14.15
CA ARG A 117 -27.66 -8.01 13.54
C ARG A 117 -28.00 -7.82 12.06
N ALA A 118 -27.51 -8.73 11.20
CA ALA A 118 -27.83 -8.77 9.78
C ALA A 118 -29.35 -8.74 9.51
N PRO A 119 -29.85 -7.91 8.58
CA PRO A 119 -31.27 -7.89 8.23
C PRO A 119 -31.68 -9.16 7.50
N ARG A 120 -32.92 -9.61 7.80
CA ARG A 120 -33.51 -10.87 7.33
C ARG A 120 -33.95 -10.72 5.86
N ARG A 121 -33.93 -11.84 5.12
CA ARG A 121 -34.07 -11.97 3.65
C ARG A 121 -35.46 -11.60 3.06
N GLU A 122 -36.30 -10.86 3.79
CA GLU A 122 -37.71 -10.62 3.41
C GLU A 122 -38.00 -9.18 2.95
N GLU A 123 -37.00 -8.29 2.90
CA GLU A 123 -37.16 -6.89 2.50
C GLU A 123 -36.52 -6.56 1.14
N TRP A 124 -36.75 -7.41 0.15
CA TRP A 124 -36.51 -7.12 -1.27
C TRP A 124 -37.80 -7.44 -2.04
N GLY A 125 -38.78 -6.54 -1.91
CA GLY A 125 -39.97 -6.48 -2.76
C GLY A 125 -39.75 -5.52 -3.92
#